data_AF-A0A679JB22-F1
#
_entry.id   AF-A0A679JB22-F1
#
_cell.length_a   1.000
_cell.length_b   1.000
_cell.length_c   1.000
_cell.angle_alpha   90.00
_cell.angle_beta   90.00
_cell.angle_gamma   90.00
#
_symmetry.space_group_name_H-M   'P 1'
#
loop_
_entity.id
_entity.type
_entity.pdbx_description
1 polymer ?
#
loop_
_entity_poly.entity_id
_entity_poly.type
_entity_poly.pdbx_seq_one_letter_code
_entity_poly.pdbx_strand_id
1 'polypeptide(L)' 'MAKNSTLDASGLAALGICESLLVTLTELKIMSEADARALLIDVKTAHQEASVQSKTPEKHQAAIEIIQRIISGKNGVR' A
#
# COMPACT_ATOMS: atom_id res chain seq x y z
N MET A 1 -14.31 6.80 18.07
CA MET A 1 -13.91 7.84 17.11
C MET A 1 -12.98 7.21 16.09
N ALA A 2 -13.46 6.84 14.91
CA ALA A 2 -12.63 6.30 13.84
C ALA A 2 -11.87 7.46 13.20
N LYS A 3 -10.55 7.51 13.43
CA LYS A 3 -9.67 8.49 12.80
C LYS A 3 -9.52 8.08 11.35
N ASN A 4 -10.39 8.62 10.48
CA ASN A 4 -10.25 8.48 9.05
C ASN A 4 -8.96 9.21 8.66
N SER A 5 -7.86 8.45 8.51
CA SER A 5 -6.58 8.95 8.02
C SER A 5 -6.78 9.43 6.58
N THR A 6 -7.32 10.64 6.42
CA THR A 6 -7.39 11.33 5.13
C THR A 6 -5.95 11.57 4.70
N LEU A 7 -5.50 10.79 3.72
CA LEU A 7 -4.31 11.11 2.94
C LEU A 7 -4.50 12.55 2.45
N ASP A 8 -3.50 13.39 2.66
CA ASP A 8 -3.46 14.68 1.97
C ASP A 8 -3.37 14.44 0.45
N ALA A 9 -3.61 15.49 -0.34
CA ALA A 9 -3.61 15.39 -1.80
C ALA A 9 -2.31 14.75 -2.34
N SER A 10 -1.18 15.01 -1.68
CA SER A 10 0.12 14.43 -1.99
C SER A 10 0.16 12.92 -1.75
N GLY A 11 -0.37 12.44 -0.62
CA GLY A 11 -0.45 11.02 -0.29
C GLY A 11 -1.36 10.25 -1.25
N LEU A 12 -2.48 10.85 -1.66
CA LEU A 12 -3.38 10.23 -2.65
C LEU A 12 -2.73 10.18 -4.04
N ALA A 13 -2.03 11.25 -4.45
CA ALA A 13 -1.30 11.28 -5.71
C ALA A 13 -0.17 10.25 -5.75
N ALA A 14 0.63 10.16 -4.68
CA ALA A 14 1.69 9.15 -4.57
C ALA A 14 1.16 7.73 -4.67
N LEU A 15 0.01 7.44 -4.01
CA LEU A 15 -0.64 6.14 -4.10
C LEU A 15 -1.08 5.83 -5.54
N GLY A 16 -1.77 6.76 -6.21
CA GLY A 16 -2.22 6.56 -7.59
C GLY A 16 -1.07 6.35 -8.58
N ILE A 17 0.08 6.99 -8.36
CA ILE A 17 1.31 6.76 -9.14
C ILE A 17 1.83 5.34 -8.91
N CYS A 18 1.94 4.90 -7.66
CA CYS A 18 2.40 3.54 -7.32
C CYS A 18 1.46 2.46 -7.89
N GLU A 19 0.15 2.66 -7.82
CA GLU A 19 -0.83 1.74 -8.39
C GLU A 19 -0.70 1.66 -9.91
N SER A 20 -0.59 2.81 -10.59
CA SER A 20 -0.39 2.85 -12.05
C SER A 20 0.89 2.15 -12.47
N LEU A 21 1.97 2.29 -11.68
CA LEU A 21 3.24 1.60 -11.91
C LEU A 21 3.09 0.08 -11.77
N LEU A 22 2.45 -0.41 -10.70
CA LEU A 22 2.24 -1.84 -10.48
C LEU A 22 1.39 -2.44 -11.61
N VAL A 23 0.31 -1.77 -12.01
CA VAL A 23 -0.52 -2.18 -13.15
C VAL A 23 0.33 -2.28 -14.41
N THR A 24 1.08 -1.24 -14.74
CA THR A 24 1.95 -1.22 -15.94
C THR A 24 2.97 -2.36 -15.92
N LEU A 25 3.64 -2.60 -14.78
CA LEU A 25 4.63 -3.69 -14.66
C LEU A 25 3.99 -5.07 -14.84
N THR A 26 2.76 -5.26 -14.37
CA THR A 26 2.02 -6.51 -14.56
C THR A 26 1.53 -6.69 -16.00
N GLU A 27 1.02 -5.64 -16.65
CA GLU A 27 0.56 -5.68 -18.04
C GLU A 27 1.70 -5.95 -19.02
N LEU A 28 2.88 -5.34 -18.77
CA LEU A 28 4.09 -5.58 -19.54
C LEU A 28 4.75 -6.94 -19.23
N LYS A 29 4.17 -7.74 -18.33
CA LYS A 29 4.69 -9.04 -17.88
C LYS A 29 6.12 -8.99 -17.32
N ILE A 30 6.52 -7.82 -16.81
CA ILE A 30 7.78 -7.63 -16.09
C ILE A 30 7.68 -8.22 -14.68
N MET A 31 6.48 -8.18 -14.11
CA MET A 31 6.14 -8.69 -12.78
C MET A 31 4.88 -9.54 -12.88
N SER A 32 4.83 -10.72 -12.25
CA SER A 32 3.58 -11.48 -12.17
C SER A 32 2.63 -10.89 -11.11
N GLU A 33 1.34 -11.24 -11.15
CA GLU A 33 0.42 -10.84 -10.08
C GLU A 33 0.83 -11.41 -8.72
N ALA A 34 1.43 -12.60 -8.70
CA ALA A 34 1.94 -13.21 -7.49
C ALA A 34 3.11 -12.39 -6.91
N ASP A 35 4.00 -11.90 -7.76
CA ASP A 35 5.13 -11.05 -7.36
C ASP A 35 4.63 -9.69 -6.84
N ALA A 36 3.66 -9.07 -7.52
CA ALA A 36 3.04 -7.83 -7.06
C ALA A 36 2.39 -8.01 -5.68
N ARG A 37 1.71 -9.14 -5.46
CA ARG A 37 1.12 -9.47 -4.17
C ARG A 37 2.17 -9.74 -3.10
N ALA A 38 3.25 -10.44 -3.42
CA ALA A 38 4.36 -10.69 -2.51
C ALA A 38 5.04 -9.37 -2.10
N LEU A 39 5.30 -8.49 -3.06
CA LEU A 39 5.82 -7.14 -2.80
C LEU A 39 4.95 -6.37 -1.81
N LEU A 40 3.63 -6.34 -2.02
CA LEU A 40 2.72 -5.66 -1.09
C LEU A 40 2.72 -6.30 0.32
N ILE A 41 2.88 -7.61 0.42
CA ILE A 41 3.04 -8.30 1.71
C ILE A 41 4.34 -7.87 2.38
N ASP A 42 5.44 -7.79 1.64
CA ASP A 42 6.74 -7.37 2.17
C ASP A 42 6.70 -5.93 2.66
N VAL A 43 6.09 -5.01 1.90
CA VAL A 43 5.89 -3.62 2.34
C VAL A 43 5.07 -3.59 3.62
N LYS A 44 3.98 -4.36 3.72
CA LYS A 44 3.18 -4.45 4.94
C LYS A 44 4.03 -4.94 6.13
N THR A 45 4.80 -6.00 5.95
CA THR A 45 5.69 -6.54 6.99
C THR A 45 6.72 -5.52 7.43
N ALA A 46 7.36 -4.81 6.50
CA ALA A 46 8.32 -3.75 6.81
C ALA A 46 7.69 -2.63 7.65
N HIS A 47 6.45 -2.22 7.33
CA HIS A 47 5.72 -1.25 8.15
C HIS A 47 5.34 -1.81 9.53
N GLN A 48 5.00 -3.10 9.63
CA GLN A 48 4.71 -3.75 10.91
C GLN A 48 5.94 -3.75 11.82
N GLU A 49 7.09 -4.16 11.29
CA GLU A 49 8.36 -4.17 12.03
C GLU A 49 8.79 -2.76 12.44
N ALA A 50 8.71 -1.80 11.50
CA ALA A 50 9.05 -0.40 11.78
C ALA A 50 8.13 0.24 12.83
N SER A 51 6.85 -0.17 12.90
CA SER A 51 5.90 0.36 13.88
C SER A 51 6.32 0.11 15.33
N VAL A 52 7.04 -0.98 15.61
CA VAL A 52 7.47 -1.37 16.97
C VAL A 52 8.44 -0.36 17.59
N GLN A 53 9.26 0.29 16.76
CA GLN A 53 10.32 1.21 17.22
C GLN A 53 10.06 2.67 16.80
N SER A 54 8.95 2.92 16.09
CA SER A 54 8.63 4.24 15.56
C SER A 54 8.08 5.17 16.63
N LYS A 55 8.45 6.45 16.55
CA LYS A 55 7.81 7.53 17.32
C LYS A 55 6.42 7.88 16.77
N THR A 56 6.04 7.35 15.61
CA THR A 56 4.75 7.58 14.96
C THR A 56 4.14 6.26 14.46
N PRO A 57 3.85 5.31 15.35
CA PRO A 57 3.33 3.99 14.97
C PRO A 57 1.99 4.11 14.22
N GLU A 58 1.18 5.14 14.49
CA GLU A 58 -0.11 5.33 13.79
C GLU A 58 0.06 5.55 12.28
N LYS A 59 1.16 6.17 11.83
CA LYS A 59 1.42 6.38 10.40
C LYS A 59 1.76 5.06 9.69
N HIS A 60 2.53 4.19 10.37
CA HIS A 60 2.80 2.85 9.86
C HIS A 60 1.53 2.00 9.83
N GLN A 61 0.68 2.13 10.85
CA GLN A 61 -0.61 1.46 10.90
C GLN A 61 -1.54 1.90 9.76
N ALA A 62 -1.63 3.20 9.48
CA ALA A 62 -2.39 3.72 8.35
C ALA A 62 -1.89 3.18 7.01
N ALA A 63 -0.57 3.08 6.82
CA ALA A 63 0.01 2.48 5.62
C ALA A 63 -0.35 0.98 5.48
N ILE A 64 -0.28 0.22 6.58
CA ILE A 64 -0.69 -1.20 6.62
C ILE A 64 -2.15 -1.37 6.19
N GLU A 65 -3.04 -0.52 6.69
CA GLU A 65 -4.48 -0.56 6.35
C GLU A 65 -4.72 -0.25 4.87
N ILE A 66 -4.00 0.71 4.30
CA ILE A 66 -4.06 1.03 2.87
C ILE A 66 -3.57 -0.16 2.04
N ILE A 67 -2.42 -0.74 2.38
CA ILE A 67 -1.85 -1.89 1.68
C ILE A 67 -2.79 -3.09 1.72
N GLN A 68 -3.41 -3.36 2.88
CA GLN A 68 -4.41 -4.43 3.01
C GLN A 68 -5.61 -4.20 2.08
N ARG A 69 -6.10 -2.97 1.95
CA ARG A 69 -7.20 -2.64 1.03
C ARG A 69 -6.80 -2.86 -0.44
N ILE A 70 -5.57 -2.53 -0.82
CA ILE A 70 -5.04 -2.78 -2.17
C ILE A 70 -4.96 -4.29 -2.45
N ILE A 71 -4.39 -5.06 -1.51
CA ILE A 71 -4.30 -6.53 -1.63
C ILE A 71 -5.68 -7.17 -1.75
N SER A 72 -6.68 -6.67 -1.01
CA SER A 72 -8.07 -7.16 -1.09
C SER A 72 -8.83 -6.70 -2.33
N GLY A 73 -8.20 -5.93 -3.23
CA GLY A 73 -8.84 -5.36 -4.42
C GLY A 73 -9.87 -4.26 -4.11
N LYS A 74 -9.99 -3.82 -2.86
CA LYS A 74 -11.06 -2.90 -2.42
C LYS A 74 -10.81 -1.43 -2.80
N ASN A 75 -9.61 -1.12 -3.29
CA ASN A 75 -9.24 0.19 -3.82
C ASN A 75 -9.01 0.18 -5.35
N GLY A 76 -9.14 -0.97 -6.02
CA GLY A 76 -8.83 -1.09 -7.45
C GLY A 76 -10.09 -1.21 -8.29
N VAL A 77 -10.11 -0.48 -9.41
CA VAL A 77 -10.92 -0.73 -10.60
C VAL A 77 -10.45 -2.06 -11.23
N ARG A 78 -10.65 -3.18 -10.53
CA ARG A 78 -10.47 -4.54 -11.04
C ARG A 78 -11.82 -5.22 -11.11
#